data_AF-A0A5R9PBM9-F1
#
_entry.id   AF-A0A5R9PBM9-F1
#
_cell.length_a   1.000
_cell.length_b   1.000
_cell.length_c   1.000
_cell.angle_alpha   90.00
_cell.angle_beta   90.00
_cell.angle_gamma   90.00
#
_symmetry.space_group_name_H-M   'P 1'
#
loop_
_entity.id
_entity.type
_entity.pdbx_description
1 polymer ?
#
loop_
_entity_poly.entity_id
_entity_poly.type
_entity_poly.pdbx_seq_one_letter_code
_entity_poly.pdbx_strand_id
1 'polypeptide(L)'
;MEELRQAIGLVNQARQAHLEACAIAWAALKRADQSLADEILSRWSGEDVAAQWLCRAKGDDPSPADLVLAGRSDSVRDMILRAKHGFSG
;
A
#
# COMPACT_ATOMS: atom_id res chain seq x y z
N MET A 1 6.03 18.42 27.81
CA MET A 1 6.28 16.96 27.79
C MET A 1 4.98 16.16 27.70
N GLU A 2 3.93 16.52 28.42
CA GLU A 2 2.64 15.81 28.36
C GLU A 2 1.95 15.89 26.99
N GLU A 3 1.88 17.09 26.41
CA GLU A 3 1.32 17.33 25.07
C GLU A 3 2.02 16.49 23.98
N LEU A 4 3.36 16.45 23.98
CA LEU A 4 4.14 15.62 23.05
C LEU A 4 3.83 14.13 23.21
N ARG A 5 3.65 13.65 24.46
CA ARG A 5 3.32 12.25 24.73
C ARG A 5 1.93 11.89 24.18
N GLN A 6 0.95 12.78 24.36
CA GLN A 6 -0.39 12.61 23.81
C GLN A 6 -0.35 12.61 22.27
N ALA A 7 0.38 13.55 21.66
CA ALA A 7 0.54 13.62 20.21
C ALA A 7 1.17 12.34 19.64
N ILE A 8 2.23 11.82 20.25
CA ILE A 8 2.85 10.54 19.84
C ILE A 8 1.86 9.38 19.99
N GLY A 9 1.05 9.37 21.05
CA GLY A 9 -0.01 8.39 21.24
C GLY A 9 -1.01 8.37 20.08
N LEU A 10 -1.50 9.55 19.67
CA LEU A 10 -2.42 9.70 18.54
C LEU A 10 -1.77 9.27 17.21
N VAL A 11 -0.51 9.63 16.97
CA VAL A 11 0.23 9.21 15.78
C VAL A 11 0.36 7.68 15.72
N ASN A 12 0.68 7.03 16.84
CA ASN A 12 0.79 5.58 16.87
C ASN A 12 -0.56 4.88 16.64
N GLN A 13 -1.65 5.41 17.19
CA GLN A 13 -2.99 4.88 16.94
C GLN A 13 -3.40 5.03 15.47
N ALA A 14 -3.18 6.22 14.89
CA ALA A 14 -3.47 6.45 13.47
C ALA A 14 -2.62 5.54 12.56
N ARG A 15 -1.34 5.35 12.90
CA ARG A 15 -0.46 4.42 12.17
C ARG A 15 -0.97 2.99 12.26
N GLN A 16 -1.37 2.53 13.43
CA GLN A 16 -1.89 1.18 13.62
C GLN A 16 -3.18 0.95 12.81
N ALA A 17 -4.13 1.88 12.89
CA ALA A 17 -5.37 1.82 12.12
C ALA A 17 -5.09 1.82 10.60
N HIS A 18 -4.10 2.58 10.13
CA HIS A 18 -3.68 2.56 8.74
C HIS A 18 -3.11 1.20 8.31
N LEU A 19 -2.23 0.60 9.12
CA LEU A 19 -1.69 -0.74 8.84
C LEU A 19 -2.79 -1.80 8.74
N GLU A 20 -3.77 -1.75 9.64
CA GLU A 20 -4.92 -2.66 9.63
C GLU A 20 -5.77 -2.47 8.37
N ALA A 21 -6.05 -1.22 7.98
CA ALA A 21 -6.76 -0.93 6.74
C ALA A 21 -6.03 -1.49 5.51
N CYS A 22 -4.70 -1.42 5.49
CA CYS A 22 -3.89 -1.97 4.41
C CYS A 22 -3.89 -3.48 4.36
N ALA A 23 -3.85 -4.16 5.52
CA ALA A 23 -4.00 -5.60 5.57
C ALA A 23 -5.37 -6.06 5.03
N ILE A 24 -6.44 -5.31 5.34
CA ILE A 24 -7.78 -5.56 4.80
C ILE A 24 -7.82 -5.37 3.28
N ALA A 25 -7.27 -4.26 2.78
CA ALA A 25 -7.18 -4.00 1.35
C ALA A 25 -6.38 -5.08 0.61
N TRP A 26 -5.28 -5.55 1.20
CA TRP A 26 -4.48 -6.65 0.68
C TRP A 26 -5.27 -7.95 0.59
N ALA A 27 -6.00 -8.32 1.64
CA ALA A 27 -6.83 -9.51 1.65
C ALA A 27 -7.96 -9.43 0.61
N ALA A 28 -8.54 -8.25 0.40
CA ALA A 28 -9.53 -8.02 -0.65
C ALA A 28 -8.92 -8.16 -2.05
N LEU A 29 -7.73 -7.59 -2.28
CA LEU A 29 -7.00 -7.73 -3.54
C LEU A 29 -6.73 -9.20 -3.87
N LYS A 30 -6.18 -9.99 -2.93
CA LYS A 30 -5.91 -11.42 -3.16
C LYS A 30 -7.16 -12.19 -3.63
N ARG A 31 -8.33 -11.85 -3.09
CA ARG A 31 -9.60 -12.49 -3.48
C ARG A 31 -10.11 -12.03 -4.85
N ALA A 32 -9.86 -10.78 -5.22
CA ALA A 32 -10.33 -10.19 -6.47
C ALA A 32 -9.39 -10.51 -7.65
N ASP A 33 -8.08 -10.45 -7.42
CA ASP A 33 -7.02 -10.64 -8.43
C ASP A 33 -5.76 -11.21 -7.77
N GLN A 34 -5.73 -12.55 -7.65
CA GLN A 34 -4.59 -13.27 -7.08
C GLN A 34 -3.32 -13.07 -7.90
N SER A 35 -3.42 -12.95 -9.23
CA SER A 35 -2.25 -12.76 -10.11
C SER A 35 -1.55 -11.44 -9.80
N LEU A 36 -2.31 -10.35 -9.67
CA LEU A 36 -1.74 -9.05 -9.31
C LEU A 36 -1.12 -9.08 -7.91
N ALA A 37 -1.76 -9.75 -6.96
CA ALA A 37 -1.20 -9.91 -5.62
C ALA A 37 0.13 -10.68 -5.63
N ASP A 38 0.24 -11.76 -6.40
CA ASP A 38 1.48 -12.52 -6.53
C ASP A 38 2.60 -11.68 -7.18
N GLU A 39 2.26 -10.85 -8.17
CA GLU A 39 3.22 -9.92 -8.78
C GLU A 39 3.73 -8.88 -7.79
N ILE A 40 2.86 -8.31 -6.95
CA ILE A 40 3.27 -7.39 -5.90
C ILE A 40 4.15 -8.11 -4.88
N LEU A 41 3.76 -9.30 -4.40
CA LEU A 41 4.55 -10.08 -3.44
C LEU A 41 5.93 -10.46 -3.98
N SER A 42 6.03 -10.73 -5.28
CA SER A 42 7.32 -11.02 -5.93
C SER A 42 8.30 -9.85 -5.81
N ARG A 43 7.78 -8.62 -5.68
CA ARG A 43 8.58 -7.39 -5.62
C ARG A 43 8.83 -6.91 -4.19
N TRP A 44 7.85 -7.02 -3.30
CA TRP A 44 7.95 -6.64 -1.90
C TRP A 44 7.83 -7.89 -1.05
N SER A 45 8.98 -8.41 -0.61
CA SER A 45 9.06 -9.63 0.20
C SER A 45 8.33 -9.44 1.54
N GLY A 46 7.11 -9.96 1.62
CA GLY A 46 6.28 -9.99 2.82
C GLY A 46 4.95 -9.27 2.63
N GLU A 47 3.88 -9.92 3.09
CA GLU A 47 2.51 -9.41 2.94
C GLU A 47 2.34 -8.02 3.56
N ASP A 48 2.96 -7.74 4.70
CA ASP A 48 2.88 -6.44 5.37
C ASP A 48 3.47 -5.30 4.53
N VAL A 49 4.57 -5.57 3.82
CA VAL A 49 5.24 -4.57 2.98
C VAL A 49 4.45 -4.37 1.69
N ALA A 50 3.93 -5.45 1.11
CA ALA A 50 3.05 -5.42 -0.06
C ALA A 50 1.76 -4.64 0.23
N ALA A 51 1.12 -4.90 1.39
CA ALA A 51 -0.08 -4.21 1.84
C ALA A 51 0.16 -2.70 2.04
N GLN A 52 1.27 -2.34 2.71
CA GLN A 52 1.63 -0.93 2.88
C GLN A 52 1.92 -0.25 1.55
N TRP A 53 2.60 -0.92 0.62
CA TRP A 53 2.84 -0.37 -0.72
C TRP A 53 1.52 -0.16 -1.47
N LEU A 54 0.59 -1.11 -1.38
CA LEU A 54 -0.72 -1.03 -2.03
C LEU A 54 -1.50 0.22 -1.58
N CYS A 55 -1.40 0.60 -0.30
CA CYS A 55 -2.03 1.80 0.26
C CYS A 55 -1.26 3.10 0.05
N ARG A 56 -0.01 3.03 -0.42
CA ARG A 56 0.87 4.20 -0.41
C ARG A 56 0.47 5.19 -1.50
N ALA A 57 -0.16 6.29 -1.09
CA ALA A 57 -0.29 7.48 -1.92
C ALA A 57 1.04 8.27 -1.94
N LYS A 58 1.30 8.98 -3.05
CA LYS A 58 2.46 9.87 -3.19
C LYS A 58 1.97 11.29 -3.44
N GLY A 59 1.85 12.09 -2.38
CA GLY A 59 1.27 13.43 -2.48
C GLY A 59 -0.20 13.34 -2.87
N ASP A 60 -0.58 14.01 -3.96
CA ASP A 60 -1.94 13.97 -4.52
C ASP A 60 -2.18 12.79 -5.47
N ASP A 61 -1.15 11.97 -5.77
CA ASP A 61 -1.31 10.80 -6.62
C ASP A 61 -2.09 9.69 -5.90
N PRO A 62 -3.05 9.03 -6.59
CA PRO A 62 -3.82 7.93 -6.03
C PRO A 62 -2.91 6.78 -5.60
N SER A 63 -3.31 6.07 -4.55
CA SER A 63 -2.61 4.86 -4.15
C SER A 63 -2.82 3.74 -5.19
N PRO A 64 -1.96 2.71 -5.22
CA PRO A 64 -2.22 1.52 -6.01
C PRO A 64 -3.59 0.89 -5.73
N ALA A 65 -4.07 0.91 -4.49
CA ALA A 65 -5.41 0.44 -4.13
C ALA A 65 -6.52 1.23 -4.87
N ASP A 66 -6.40 2.56 -4.91
CA ASP A 66 -7.36 3.43 -5.61
C ASP A 66 -7.36 3.15 -7.12
N LEU A 67 -6.19 2.88 -7.69
CA LEU A 67 -6.06 2.51 -9.10
C LEU A 67 -6.72 1.16 -9.42
N VAL A 68 -6.56 0.15 -8.55
CA VAL A 68 -7.27 -1.13 -8.70
C VAL A 68 -8.78 -0.93 -8.63
N LEU A 69 -9.27 -0.14 -7.66
CA LEU A 69 -10.70 0.18 -7.53
C LEU A 69 -11.25 0.91 -8.77
N ALA A 70 -10.44 1.75 -9.41
CA ALA A 70 -10.79 2.43 -10.65
C ALA A 70 -10.68 1.53 -11.91
N GLY A 71 -10.39 0.23 -11.76
CA GLY A 71 -10.20 -0.70 -12.87
C GLY A 71 -8.91 -0.48 -13.66
N ARG A 72 -7.94 0.24 -13.09
CA ARG A 72 -6.65 0.61 -13.72
C ARG A 72 -5.51 -0.32 -13.29
N SER A 73 -5.76 -1.62 -13.25
CA SER A 73 -4.77 -2.62 -12.83
C SER A 73 -3.50 -2.61 -13.68
N ASP A 74 -3.59 -2.27 -14.97
CA ASP A 74 -2.41 -2.10 -15.83
C ASP A 74 -1.49 -0.98 -15.35
N SER A 75 -2.06 0.14 -14.88
CA SER A 75 -1.26 1.23 -14.29
C SER A 75 -0.53 0.76 -13.03
N VAL A 76 -1.13 -0.14 -12.24
CA VAL A 76 -0.48 -0.75 -11.07
C VAL A 76 0.65 -1.67 -11.50
N ARG A 77 0.45 -2.51 -12.53
CA ARG A 77 1.51 -3.34 -13.12
C ARG A 77 2.69 -2.51 -13.61
N ASP A 78 2.44 -1.38 -14.28
CA ASP A 78 3.49 -0.44 -14.68
C ASP A 78 4.23 0.16 -13.48
N MET A 79 3.55 0.42 -12.36
CA MET A 79 4.21 0.85 -11.12
C MET A 79 5.11 -0.25 -10.55
N ILE A 80 4.66 -1.50 -10.54
CA ILE A 80 5.47 -2.66 -10.10
C ILE A 80 6.73 -2.79 -10.96
N LEU A 81 6.59 -2.66 -12.29
CA LEU A 81 7.71 -2.70 -13.24
C LEU A 81 8.69 -1.54 -13.01
N ARG A 82 8.21 -0.30 -12.87
CA ARG A 82 9.07 0.86 -12.58
C ARG A 82 9.81 0.72 -11.25
N ALA A 83 9.16 0.15 -10.24
CA ALA A 83 9.79 -0.17 -8.97
C ALA A 83 10.90 -1.24 -9.10
N LYS A 84 10.82 -2.15 -10.09
CA LYS A 84 11.87 -3.15 -10.40
C LYS A 84 13.13 -2.51 -11.00
N HIS A 85 12.98 -1.41 -11.73
CA HIS A 85 14.08 -0.74 -12.44
C HIS A 85 14.75 0.42 -11.67
N GLY A 86 14.35 0.68 -10.42
CA GLY A 86 14.99 1.68 -9.57
C GLY A 86 14.72 3.14 -9.97
N PHE A 87 13.70 3.40 -10.78
CA PHE A 87 13.29 4.77 -11.10
C PHE A 87 12.51 5.38 -9.94
N SER A 88 13.26 5.94 -8.99
CA SER A 88 12.74 6.89 -8.01
C SER A 88 12.63 8.26 -8.70
N GLY A 89 11.49 8.51 -9.36
CA GLY A 89 10.98 9.88 -9.55
C GLY A 89 10.15 10.28 -8.34
#